data_AF-A0A3B9L9A6-F1
#
_entry.id   AF-A0A3B9L9A6-F1
#
_cell.length_a   1.000
_cell.length_b   1.000
_cell.length_c   1.000
_cell.angle_alpha   90.00
_cell.angle_beta   90.00
_cell.angle_gamma   90.00
#
_symmetry.space_group_name_H-M   'P 1'
#
loop_
_entity.id
_entity.type
_entity.pdbx_description
1 polymer ?
#
loop_
_entity_poly.entity_id
_entity_poly.type
_entity_poly.pdbx_seq_one_letter_code
_entity_poly.pdbx_strand_id
1 'polypeptide(L)'
;ANLIGGYVMGLVMGIFAVTTSVSPEMRLFATTGFLGGLTTFSAFSAEAVTLMMRAQYGWAISHVLVHVIGSLAMTALGMMTIQMIKN
;
A
#
# COMPACT_ATOMS: atom_id res chain seq x y z
N ALA A 1 -5.34 -1.15 7.13
CA ALA A 1 -4.35 -2.09 6.56
C ALA A 1 -3.67 -1.54 5.30
N ASN A 2 -4.43 -1.11 4.28
CA ASN A 2 -3.87 -0.63 2.99
C ASN A 2 -2.80 0.47 3.12
N LEU A 3 -2.99 1.48 3.97
CA LEU A 3 -1.99 2.55 4.17
C LEU A 3 -0.66 2.01 4.71
N ILE A 4 -0.70 1.17 5.74
CA ILE A 4 0.49 0.52 6.31
C ILE A 4 1.12 -0.40 5.26
N GLY A 5 0.30 -1.16 4.53
CA GLY A 5 0.77 -2.00 3.43
C GLY A 5 1.45 -1.19 2.33
N GLY A 6 0.94 -0.01 1.99
CA GLY A 6 1.60 0.93 1.07
C GLY A 6 2.96 1.37 1.59
N TYR A 7 3.05 1.79 2.85
CA TYR A 7 4.32 2.19 3.46
C TYR A 7 5.35 1.05 3.43
N VAL A 8 4.95 -0.15 3.85
CA VAL A 8 5.81 -1.33 3.83
C VAL A 8 6.19 -1.73 2.40
N MET A 9 5.28 -1.62 1.42
CA MET A 9 5.61 -1.82 0.01
C MET A 9 6.71 -0.84 -0.44
N GLY A 10 6.59 0.43 -0.05
CA GLY A 10 7.62 1.44 -0.32
C GLY A 10 8.99 1.07 0.26
N LEU A 11 9.04 0.60 1.51
CA LEU A 11 10.27 0.12 2.14
C LEU A 11 10.85 -1.08 1.36
N VAL A 12 10.02 -2.05 1.01
CA VAL A 12 10.42 -3.25 0.25
C VAL A 12 11.00 -2.86 -1.11
N MET A 13 10.33 -1.97 -1.85
CA MET A 13 10.82 -1.44 -3.13
C MET A 13 12.16 -0.71 -2.95
N GLY A 14 12.29 0.14 -1.93
CA GLY A 14 13.53 0.84 -1.62
C GLY A 14 14.68 -0.11 -1.32
N ILE A 15 14.45 -1.14 -0.50
CA ILE A 15 15.46 -2.16 -0.17
C ILE A 15 15.89 -2.92 -1.42
N PHE A 16 14.94 -3.33 -2.27
CA PHE A 16 15.26 -4.06 -3.51
C PHE A 16 15.99 -3.20 -4.54
N ALA A 17 15.82 -1.88 -4.50
CA ALA A 17 16.55 -0.96 -5.36
C ALA A 17 18.02 -0.80 -4.95
N VAL A 18 18.35 -1.01 -3.68
CA VAL A 18 19.72 -0.84 -3.15
C VAL A 18 20.45 -2.16 -2.92
N THR A 19 19.72 -3.28 -2.85
CA THR A 19 20.26 -4.61 -2.57
C THR A 19 19.93 -5.59 -3.68
N THR A 20 20.95 -6.12 -4.36
CA THR A 20 20.79 -7.11 -5.44
C THR A 20 20.70 -8.55 -4.93
N SER A 21 21.10 -8.82 -3.68
CA SER A 21 21.21 -10.16 -3.10
C SER A 21 19.90 -10.75 -2.53
N VAL A 22 18.76 -10.09 -2.71
CA VAL A 22 17.47 -10.64 -2.24
C VAL A 22 17.01 -11.76 -3.17
N SER A 23 16.83 -12.95 -2.61
CA SER A 23 16.37 -14.12 -3.37
C SER A 23 14.96 -13.91 -3.96
N PRO A 24 14.64 -14.51 -5.11
CA PRO A 24 13.32 -14.38 -5.73
C PRO A 24 12.16 -14.80 -4.80
N GLU A 25 12.37 -15.84 -3.99
CA GLU A 25 11.38 -16.37 -3.04
C GLU A 25 11.04 -15.35 -1.96
N MET A 26 12.05 -14.65 -1.44
CA MET A 26 11.84 -13.59 -0.44
C MET A 26 11.12 -12.38 -1.03
N ARG A 27 11.37 -12.04 -2.32
CA ARG A 27 10.59 -11.00 -3.00
C ARG A 27 9.13 -11.41 -3.11
N LEU A 28 8.86 -12.62 -3.57
CA LEU A 28 7.51 -13.14 -3.73
C LEU A 28 6.77 -13.22 -2.39
N PHE A 29 7.44 -13.70 -1.35
CA PHE A 29 6.89 -13.74 0.00
C PHE A 29 6.52 -12.33 0.49
N ALA A 30 7.41 -11.34 0.35
CA ALA A 30 7.14 -9.98 0.83
C ALA A 30 6.04 -9.28 0.04
N THR A 31 6.09 -9.28 -1.30
CA THR A 31 5.18 -8.50 -2.14
C THR A 31 3.85 -9.20 -2.38
N THR A 32 3.88 -10.46 -2.81
CA THR A 32 2.67 -11.20 -3.19
C THR A 32 2.05 -11.92 -2.00
N GLY A 33 2.87 -12.51 -1.13
CA GLY A 33 2.39 -13.25 0.04
C GLY A 33 1.91 -12.33 1.16
N PHE A 34 2.85 -11.74 1.89
CA PHE A 34 2.59 -10.92 3.07
C PHE A 34 1.80 -9.65 2.73
N LEU A 35 2.30 -8.81 1.81
CA LEU A 35 1.60 -7.57 1.43
C LEU A 35 0.29 -7.84 0.68
N GLY A 36 0.24 -8.91 -0.13
CA GLY A 36 -1.00 -9.36 -0.76
C GLY A 36 -2.07 -9.83 0.23
N GLY A 37 -1.67 -10.47 1.33
CA GLY A 37 -2.59 -10.86 2.41
C GLY A 37 -2.94 -9.71 3.37
N LEU A 38 -2.04 -8.76 3.58
CA LEU A 38 -2.25 -7.61 4.45
C LEU A 38 -3.18 -6.56 3.83
N THR A 39 -3.05 -6.34 2.52
CA THR A 39 -3.84 -5.33 1.80
C THR A 39 -5.07 -5.96 1.16
N THR A 40 -6.11 -5.16 0.95
CA THR A 40 -7.34 -5.66 0.31
C THR A 40 -7.99 -4.58 -0.55
N PHE A 41 -8.18 -4.90 -1.82
CA PHE A 41 -8.98 -4.09 -2.74
C PHE A 41 -10.46 -4.47 -2.71
N SER A 42 -10.78 -5.74 -2.40
CA SER A 42 -12.16 -6.23 -2.37
C SER A 42 -12.96 -5.60 -1.22
N ALA A 43 -12.40 -5.53 -0.01
CA ALA A 43 -13.07 -4.89 1.13
C ALA A 43 -13.24 -3.38 0.90
N PHE A 44 -12.19 -2.73 0.39
CA PHE A 44 -12.23 -1.32 -0.04
C PHE A 44 -13.40 -1.07 -1.01
N SER A 45 -13.53 -1.89 -2.06
CA SER A 45 -14.60 -1.74 -3.06
C SER A 45 -15.99 -1.93 -2.45
N ALA A 46 -16.18 -2.98 -1.64
CA ALA A 46 -17.47 -3.27 -1.00
C ALA A 46 -17.93 -2.13 -0.08
N GLU A 47 -17.01 -1.55 0.70
CA GLU A 47 -17.31 -0.41 1.58
C GLU A 47 -17.66 0.84 0.78
N ALA A 48 -16.86 1.17 -0.25
CA ALA A 48 -17.11 2.32 -1.11
C ALA A 48 -18.50 2.23 -1.79
N VAL A 49 -18.83 1.06 -2.35
CA VAL A 49 -20.14 0.80 -2.96
C VAL A 49 -21.26 0.87 -1.93
N THR A 50 -21.06 0.34 -0.72
CA THR A 50 -22.04 0.42 0.36
C THR A 50 -22.36 1.88 0.73
N LEU A 51 -21.33 2.75 0.80
CA LEU A 51 -21.52 4.18 1.05
C LEU A 51 -22.30 4.86 -0.08
N MET A 52 -21.99 4.51 -1.34
CA MET A 52 -22.73 5.03 -2.50
C MET A 52 -24.20 4.58 -2.51
N MET A 53 -24.48 3.31 -2.20
CA MET A 53 -25.84 2.78 -2.09
C MET A 53 -26.65 3.46 -0.98
N ARG A 54 -25.99 3.92 0.08
CA ARG A 54 -26.59 4.71 1.17
C ARG A 54 -26.71 6.20 0.86
N ALA A 55 -26.41 6.63 -0.37
CA ALA A 55 -26.34 8.04 -0.80
C ALA A 55 -25.37 8.90 0.05
N GLN A 56 -24.39 8.28 0.72
CA GLN A 56 -23.40 8.95 1.55
C GLN A 56 -22.17 9.35 0.72
N TYR A 57 -22.38 10.17 -0.31
CA TYR A 57 -21.35 10.45 -1.33
C TYR A 57 -20.10 11.13 -0.77
N GLY A 58 -20.25 12.03 0.20
CA GLY A 58 -19.10 12.66 0.87
C GLY A 58 -18.18 11.63 1.54
N TRP A 59 -18.75 10.62 2.19
CA TRP A 59 -17.99 9.53 2.80
C TRP A 59 -17.41 8.59 1.75
N ALA A 60 -18.16 8.26 0.69
CA ALA A 60 -17.66 7.44 -0.40
C ALA A 60 -16.43 8.07 -1.07
N ILE A 61 -16.49 9.36 -1.39
CA ILE A 61 -15.37 10.11 -1.99
C ILE A 61 -14.18 10.14 -1.03
N SER A 62 -14.43 10.45 0.24
CA SER A 62 -13.36 10.50 1.25
C SER A 62 -12.68 9.14 1.41
N HIS A 63 -13.44 8.05 1.45
CA HIS A 63 -12.93 6.68 1.53
C HIS A 63 -12.03 6.34 0.33
N VAL A 64 -12.49 6.63 -0.90
CA VAL A 64 -11.69 6.44 -2.12
C VAL A 64 -10.42 7.27 -2.10
N LEU A 65 -10.50 8.56 -1.79
CA LEU A 65 -9.33 9.44 -1.79
C LEU A 65 -8.31 9.04 -0.72
N VAL A 66 -8.76 8.77 0.51
CA VAL A 66 -7.87 8.34 1.60
C VAL A 66 -7.19 7.03 1.24
N HIS A 67 -7.92 6.04 0.70
CA HIS A 67 -7.30 4.77 0.34
C HIS A 67 -6.35 4.89 -0.84
N VAL A 68 -6.71 5.60 -1.92
CA VAL A 68 -5.88 5.72 -3.11
C VAL A 68 -4.70 6.66 -2.87
N ILE A 69 -4.97 7.93 -2.57
CA ILE A 69 -3.93 8.95 -2.40
C ILE A 69 -3.10 8.65 -1.17
N GLY A 70 -3.74 8.24 -0.07
CA GLY A 70 -3.02 7.88 1.15
C GLY A 70 -2.08 6.69 0.93
N SER A 71 -2.49 5.64 0.22
CA SER A 71 -1.60 4.48 -0.02
C SER A 71 -0.45 4.86 -0.95
N LEU A 72 -0.69 5.66 -1.99
CA LEU A 72 0.39 6.16 -2.86
C LEU A 72 1.39 7.04 -2.09
N ALA A 73 0.89 7.94 -1.25
CA ALA A 73 1.73 8.77 -0.39
C ALA A 73 2.56 7.92 0.58
N MET A 74 1.94 6.91 1.21
CA MET A 74 2.66 5.98 2.09
C MET A 74 3.74 5.19 1.35
N THR A 75 3.46 4.69 0.15
CA THR A 75 4.48 4.01 -0.68
C THR A 75 5.65 4.95 -1.01
N ALA A 76 5.37 6.20 -1.39
CA ALA A 76 6.40 7.20 -1.65
C ALA A 76 7.26 7.47 -0.40
N LEU A 77 6.61 7.68 0.76
CA LEU A 77 7.29 7.88 2.03
C LEU A 77 8.16 6.68 2.42
N GLY A 78 7.69 5.44 2.21
CA GLY A 78 8.48 4.25 2.47
C GLY A 78 9.74 4.18 1.61
N MET A 79 9.65 4.51 0.33
CA MET A 79 10.84 4.60 -0.53
C MET A 79 11.80 5.71 -0.07
N MET A 80 11.27 6.89 0.29
CA MET A 80 12.07 8.00 0.81
C MET A 80 12.80 7.64 2.09
N THR A 81 12.18 6.89 3.01
CA THR A 81 12.83 6.41 4.24
C THR A 81 14.09 5.62 3.93
N ILE A 82 14.04 4.69 2.96
CA ILE A 82 15.24 3.91 2.58
C ILE A 82 16.31 4.80 1.93
N GLN A 83 15.90 5.76 1.10
CA GLN A 83 16.84 6.71 0.48
C GLN A 83 17.54 7.56 1.54
N MET A 84 16.83 8.03 2.57
CA MET A 84 17.39 8.82 3.65
C MET A 84 18.36 8.03 4.53
N ILE A 85 18.11 6.74 4.78
CA ILE A 85 18.99 5.89 5.58
C ILE A 85 20.28 5.51 4.82
N LYS A 86 20.20 5.44 3.49
CA LYS A 86 21.37 5.11 2.65
C LYS A 86 22.36 6.28 2.50
N ASN A 87 21.88 7.52 2.57
CA ASN A 87 22.70 8.73 2.47
C ASN A 87 23.36 9.08 3.80
#